data_AF-A0AAU4D1J5-F1
#
_entry.id   AF-A0AAU4D1J5-F1
#
_cell.length_a   1.000
_cell.length_b   1.000
_cell.length_c   1.000
_cell.angle_alpha   90.00
_cell.angle_beta   90.00
_cell.angle_gamma   90.00
#
_symmetry.space_group_name_H-M   'P 1'
#
loop_
_entity.id
_entity.type
_entity.pdbx_description
1 polymer ?
#
loop_
_entity_poly.entity_id
_entity_poly.type
_entity_poly.pdbx_seq_one_letter_code
_entity_poly.pdbx_strand_id
1 'polypeptide(L)'
;MRPALRDAVRSAGHRRAGQVLKTAKNLDKAKQHPGPHLRDHLAQAGRHLLAARERGPRYGAAATELFLAIAEFSPLDGKLPNYLHGSLQDDFHSGFRHQYGEYVIAYGDLVR
;
A
#
# COMPACT_ATOMS: atom_id res chain seq x y z
N MET A 1 -23.66 -27.89 -4.29
CA MET A 1 -23.65 -26.57 -3.62
C MET A 1 -22.54 -26.50 -2.58
N ARG A 2 -21.41 -25.82 -2.85
CA ARG A 2 -20.52 -25.24 -1.83
C ARG A 2 -19.81 -23.98 -2.39
N PRO A 3 -20.48 -22.82 -2.46
CA PRO A 3 -19.86 -21.57 -2.91
C PRO A 3 -19.05 -20.85 -1.81
N ALA A 4 -19.35 -21.09 -0.54
CA ALA A 4 -18.91 -20.23 0.57
C ALA A 4 -17.39 -20.27 0.91
N LEU A 5 -16.66 -21.31 0.51
CA LEU A 5 -15.24 -21.48 0.87
C LEU A 5 -14.28 -20.68 -0.02
N ARG A 6 -14.66 -20.37 -1.27
CA ARG A 6 -13.82 -19.59 -2.19
C ARG A 6 -13.80 -18.09 -1.86
N ASP A 7 -14.91 -17.57 -1.34
CA ASP A 7 -15.03 -16.16 -0.99
C ASP A 7 -14.31 -15.85 0.32
N ALA A 8 -14.40 -16.73 1.32
CA ALA A 8 -13.71 -16.56 2.61
C ALA A 8 -12.18 -16.47 2.48
N VAL A 9 -11.59 -17.27 1.58
CA VAL A 9 -10.13 -17.24 1.31
C VAL A 9 -9.72 -15.96 0.57
N ARG A 10 -10.58 -15.47 -0.33
CA ARG A 10 -10.37 -14.21 -1.07
C ARG A 10 -10.44 -13.00 -0.12
N SER A 11 -11.45 -12.96 0.76
CA SER A 11 -11.63 -11.90 1.76
C SER A 11 -10.57 -11.87 2.87
N ALA A 12 -9.99 -13.03 3.23
CA ALA A 12 -8.90 -13.12 4.21
C ALA A 12 -7.58 -12.57 3.65
N GLY A 13 -7.29 -12.80 2.36
CA GLY A 13 -6.11 -12.24 1.68
C GLY A 13 -6.20 -10.71 1.51
N HIS A 14 -7.41 -10.18 1.31
CA HIS A 14 -7.63 -8.75 1.07
C HIS A 14 -7.48 -7.88 2.34
N ARG A 15 -7.75 -8.46 3.51
CA ARG A 15 -7.57 -7.76 4.80
C ARG A 15 -6.10 -7.68 5.23
N ARG A 16 -5.27 -8.67 4.89
CA ARG A 16 -3.87 -8.70 5.35
C ARG A 16 -2.98 -7.68 4.66
N ALA A 17 -3.16 -7.43 3.36
CA ALA A 17 -2.20 -6.68 2.56
C ALA A 17 -2.26 -5.14 2.74
N GLY A 18 -3.44 -4.55 2.89
CA GLY A 18 -3.60 -3.13 3.28
C GLY A 18 -3.32 -2.85 4.77
N GLN A 19 -3.21 -3.92 5.58
CA GLN A 19 -2.96 -3.86 7.01
C GLN A 19 -1.46 -4.01 7.34
N VAL A 20 -0.61 -4.35 6.37
CA VAL A 20 0.81 -4.61 6.61
C VAL A 20 1.50 -3.35 7.12
N LEU A 21 1.41 -2.20 6.47
CA LEU A 21 2.12 -0.99 6.95
C LEU A 21 1.39 -0.21 8.07
N LYS A 22 0.15 -0.59 8.42
CA LYS A 22 -0.61 0.07 9.50
C LYS A 22 -0.12 -0.30 10.91
N THR A 23 0.77 -1.28 11.05
CA THR A 23 1.35 -1.64 12.34
C THR A 23 2.78 -1.07 12.45
N ALA A 24 3.09 -0.41 13.57
CA ALA A 24 4.39 0.21 13.82
C ALA A 24 5.57 -0.74 13.52
N LYS A 25 5.42 -2.03 13.86
CA LYS A 25 6.41 -3.09 13.62
C LYS A 25 6.75 -3.32 12.14
N ASN A 26 5.78 -3.15 11.24
CA ASN A 26 6.00 -3.36 9.82
C ASN A 26 6.54 -2.09 9.14
N LEU A 27 6.17 -0.91 9.64
CA LEU A 27 6.79 0.34 9.22
C LEU A 27 8.27 0.40 9.63
N ASP A 28 8.60 -0.08 10.83
CA ASP A 28 10.00 -0.19 11.30
C ASP A 28 10.85 -1.14 10.45
N LYS A 29 10.26 -2.20 9.89
CA LYS A 29 10.95 -3.07 8.94
C LYS A 29 11.07 -2.43 7.56
N ALA A 30 10.01 -1.75 7.10
CA ALA A 30 10.00 -1.06 5.82
C ALA A 30 11.02 0.07 5.76
N LYS A 31 11.22 0.84 6.84
CA LYS A 31 12.25 1.90 6.85
C LYS A 31 13.67 1.33 6.81
N GLN A 32 13.90 0.14 7.37
CA GLN A 32 15.23 -0.51 7.34
C GLN A 32 15.50 -1.17 5.98
N HIS A 33 14.49 -1.78 5.37
CA HIS A 33 14.59 -2.55 4.14
C HIS A 33 13.49 -2.20 3.12
N PRO A 34 13.46 -0.98 2.57
CA PRO A 34 12.30 -0.54 1.78
C PRO A 34 12.17 -1.30 0.46
N GLY A 35 13.26 -1.65 -0.20
CA GLY A 35 13.25 -2.31 -1.51
C GLY A 35 12.38 -3.58 -1.55
N PRO A 36 12.67 -4.61 -0.74
CA PRO A 36 11.85 -5.81 -0.67
C PRO A 36 10.36 -5.52 -0.37
N HIS A 37 10.09 -4.67 0.62
CA HIS A 37 8.71 -4.35 1.01
C HIS A 37 7.94 -3.59 -0.07
N LEU A 38 8.57 -2.59 -0.68
CA LEU A 38 7.98 -1.83 -1.77
C LEU A 38 7.74 -2.70 -3.00
N ARG A 39 8.67 -3.59 -3.38
CA ARG A 39 8.45 -4.55 -4.48
C ARG A 39 7.23 -5.43 -4.23
N ASP A 40 7.10 -5.97 -3.01
CA ASP A 40 5.94 -6.79 -2.64
C ASP A 40 4.62 -6.00 -2.70
N HIS A 41 4.64 -4.73 -2.29
CA HIS A 41 3.48 -3.85 -2.37
C HIS A 41 3.13 -3.48 -3.81
N LEU A 42 4.12 -3.17 -4.65
CA LEU A 42 3.94 -2.89 -6.07
C LEU A 42 3.36 -4.10 -6.81
N ALA A 43 3.86 -5.30 -6.53
CA ALA A 43 3.31 -6.55 -7.07
C ALA A 43 1.86 -6.81 -6.64
N GLN A 44 1.41 -6.20 -5.53
CA GLN A 44 0.03 -6.30 -5.03
C GLN A 44 -0.86 -5.14 -5.47
N ALA A 45 -0.30 -4.03 -5.94
CA ALA A 45 -1.02 -2.80 -6.23
C ALA A 45 -2.16 -3.01 -7.25
N GLY A 46 -1.91 -3.77 -8.32
CA GLY A 46 -2.96 -4.10 -9.31
C GLY A 46 -4.12 -4.90 -8.72
N ARG A 47 -3.85 -5.84 -7.80
CA ARG A 47 -4.89 -6.60 -7.10
C ARG A 47 -5.71 -5.69 -6.17
N HIS A 48 -5.07 -4.74 -5.51
CA HIS A 48 -5.76 -3.76 -4.67
C HIS A 48 -6.64 -2.81 -5.46
N LEU A 49 -6.18 -2.38 -6.63
CA LEU A 49 -6.98 -1.55 -7.54
C LEU A 49 -8.24 -2.30 -7.98
N LEU A 50 -8.12 -3.56 -8.40
CA LEU A 50 -9.28 -4.38 -8.78
C LEU A 50 -10.26 -4.54 -7.61
N ALA A 51 -9.76 -4.91 -6.44
CA ALA A 51 -10.58 -5.06 -5.24
C ALA A 51 -11.27 -3.75 -4.83
N ALA A 52 -10.62 -2.59 -5.01
CA ALA A 52 -11.21 -1.30 -4.72
C ALA A 52 -12.32 -0.96 -5.72
N ARG A 53 -12.14 -1.25 -7.01
CA ARG A 53 -13.18 -1.08 -8.04
C ARG A 53 -14.40 -1.97 -7.76
N GLU A 54 -14.19 -3.19 -7.29
CA GLU A 54 -15.28 -4.09 -6.88
C GLU A 54 -16.10 -3.55 -5.68
N ARG A 55 -15.47 -2.80 -4.77
CA ARG A 55 -16.16 -2.18 -3.62
C ARG A 55 -17.03 -0.98 -4.01
N GLY A 56 -16.74 -0.34 -5.14
CA GLY A 56 -17.58 0.69 -5.72
C GLY A 56 -16.81 1.84 -6.35
N PRO A 57 -17.51 2.73 -7.08
CA PRO A 57 -16.88 3.78 -7.90
C PRO A 57 -15.95 4.71 -7.11
N ARG A 58 -16.35 5.13 -5.90
CA ARG A 58 -15.55 6.03 -5.05
C ARG A 58 -14.23 5.38 -4.59
N TYR A 59 -14.27 4.10 -4.21
CA TYR A 59 -13.07 3.33 -3.85
C TYR A 59 -12.16 3.11 -5.05
N GLY A 60 -12.73 2.78 -6.21
CA GLY A 60 -12.00 2.59 -7.45
C GLY A 60 -11.28 3.86 -7.92
N ALA A 61 -11.92 5.03 -7.77
CA ALA A 61 -11.31 6.32 -8.11
C ALA A 61 -10.11 6.64 -7.19
N ALA A 62 -10.30 6.56 -5.87
CA ALA A 62 -9.22 6.80 -4.90
C ALA A 62 -8.02 5.85 -5.09
N ALA A 63 -8.28 4.57 -5.35
CA ALA A 63 -7.22 3.60 -5.64
C ALA A 63 -6.53 3.85 -6.98
N THR A 64 -7.25 4.36 -7.99
CA THR A 64 -6.68 4.69 -9.31
C THR A 64 -5.69 5.85 -9.18
N GLU A 65 -6.05 6.89 -8.42
CA GLU A 65 -5.18 8.04 -8.19
C GLU A 65 -3.84 7.63 -7.55
N LEU A 66 -3.90 6.85 -6.46
CA LEU A 66 -2.70 6.31 -5.82
C LEU A 66 -1.89 5.40 -6.76
N PHE A 67 -2.57 4.57 -7.56
CA PHE A 67 -1.89 3.63 -8.46
C PHE A 67 -1.12 4.36 -9.57
N LEU A 68 -1.69 5.43 -10.13
CA LEU A 68 -1.03 6.22 -11.17
C LEU A 68 0.17 7.00 -10.62
N ALA A 69 0.06 7.54 -9.40
CA ALA A 69 1.15 8.28 -8.75
C ALA A 69 2.42 7.42 -8.55
N ILE A 70 2.30 6.10 -8.41
CA ILE A 70 3.46 5.20 -8.26
C ILE A 70 4.48 5.37 -9.39
N ALA A 71 4.02 5.56 -10.63
CA ALA A 71 4.91 5.70 -11.78
C ALA A 71 5.75 6.98 -11.72
N GLU A 72 5.23 8.04 -11.10
CA GLU A 72 5.91 9.34 -10.97
C GLU A 72 7.04 9.30 -9.93
N PHE A 73 6.89 8.47 -8.89
CA PHE A 73 7.87 8.33 -7.81
C PHE A 73 8.81 7.14 -7.97
N SER A 74 8.61 6.29 -8.99
CA SER A 74 9.50 5.19 -9.26
C SER A 74 10.81 5.70 -9.87
N PRO A 75 11.98 5.32 -9.33
CA PRO A 75 13.25 5.70 -9.93
C PRO A 75 13.33 5.15 -11.37
N LEU A 76 13.92 5.94 -12.28
CA LEU A 76 13.98 5.65 -13.71
C LEU A 76 14.72 4.35 -14.04
N ASP A 77 15.65 3.95 -13.19
CA ASP A 77 16.39 2.69 -13.30
C ASP A 77 15.64 1.50 -12.68
N GLY A 78 14.46 1.74 -12.10
CA GLY A 78 13.63 0.75 -11.41
C GLY A 78 14.24 0.22 -10.11
N LYS A 79 15.35 0.78 -9.63
CA LYS A 79 16.09 0.24 -8.47
C LYS A 79 15.66 0.92 -7.19
N LEU A 80 14.89 0.18 -6.41
CA LEU A 80 14.58 0.55 -5.03
C LEU A 80 15.73 0.16 -4.10
N PRO A 81 16.12 1.02 -3.14
CA PRO A 81 17.20 0.72 -2.20
C PRO A 81 16.83 -0.47 -1.32
N ASN A 82 17.71 -1.46 -1.20
CA ASN A 82 17.45 -2.62 -0.34
C ASN A 82 17.60 -2.30 1.15
N TYR A 83 18.32 -1.23 1.48
CA TYR A 83 18.62 -0.79 2.85
C TYR A 83 18.63 0.74 2.91
N LEU A 84 18.18 1.29 4.03
CA LEU A 84 18.40 2.70 4.40
C LEU A 84 19.12 2.75 5.75
N HIS A 85 19.90 3.80 5.96
CA HIS A 85 20.67 4.01 7.19
C HIS A 85 20.52 5.44 7.70
N GLY A 86 20.58 5.61 9.03
CA GLY A 86 20.57 6.92 9.68
C GLY A 86 19.36 7.77 9.28
N SER A 87 19.62 9.03 8.93
CA SER A 87 18.60 10.03 8.57
C SER A 87 17.67 9.60 7.45
N LEU A 88 18.11 8.74 6.53
CA LEU A 88 17.26 8.24 5.44
C LEU A 88 16.09 7.39 5.95
N GLN A 89 16.26 6.70 7.09
CA GLN A 89 15.14 5.96 7.73
C GLN A 89 14.11 6.94 8.31
N ASP A 90 14.57 8.06 8.85
CA ASP A 90 13.70 9.11 9.40
C ASP A 90 12.96 9.84 8.28
N ASP A 91 13.63 10.14 7.17
CA ASP A 91 13.03 10.73 5.97
C ASP A 91 11.94 9.79 5.40
N PHE A 92 12.22 8.50 5.31
CA PHE A 92 11.23 7.50 4.88
C PHE A 92 10.00 7.49 5.81
N HIS A 93 10.22 7.49 7.12
CA HIS A 93 9.15 7.48 8.10
C HIS A 93 8.32 8.77 8.03
N SER A 94 8.98 9.93 7.97
CA SER A 94 8.34 11.23 7.82
C SER A 94 7.49 11.29 6.55
N GLY A 95 8.07 10.89 5.40
CA GLY A 95 7.36 10.83 4.12
C GLY A 95 6.14 9.92 4.15
N PHE A 96 6.25 8.72 4.76
CA PHE A 96 5.11 7.83 4.94
C PHE A 96 3.99 8.48 5.77
N ARG A 97 4.32 9.13 6.89
CA ARG A 97 3.32 9.77 7.75
C ARG A 97 2.64 10.95 7.05
N HIS A 98 3.42 11.74 6.31
CA HIS A 98 2.89 12.84 5.52
C HIS A 98 1.91 12.35 4.45
N GLN A 99 2.33 11.39 3.61
CA GLN A 99 1.46 10.82 2.57
C GLN A 99 0.21 10.16 3.15
N TYR A 100 0.33 9.43 4.26
CA TYR A 100 -0.82 8.83 4.92
C TYR A 100 -1.77 9.89 5.49
N GLY A 101 -1.23 10.98 6.04
CA GLY A 101 -2.01 12.13 6.51
C GLY A 101 -2.85 12.74 5.39
N GLU A 102 -2.22 13.07 4.26
CA GLU A 102 -2.89 13.60 3.07
C GLU A 102 -3.97 12.65 2.55
N TYR A 103 -3.68 11.34 2.51
CA TYR A 103 -4.66 10.34 2.09
C TYR A 103 -5.87 10.25 3.03
N VAL A 104 -5.66 10.33 4.35
CA VAL A 104 -6.75 10.33 5.34
C VAL A 104 -7.58 11.62 5.25
N ILE A 105 -6.96 12.76 4.96
CA ILE A 105 -7.68 14.02 4.73
C ILE A 105 -8.56 13.91 3.49
N ALA A 106 -8.02 13.38 2.39
CA ALA A 106 -8.72 13.28 1.11
C ALA A 106 -9.81 12.20 1.08
N TYR A 107 -9.60 11.06 1.76
CA TYR A 107 -10.45 9.88 1.63
C TYR A 107 -10.81 9.22 2.97
N GLY A 108 -10.71 9.92 4.09
CA GLY A 108 -10.88 9.34 5.43
C GLY A 108 -12.22 8.66 5.67
N ASP A 109 -13.26 9.01 4.91
CA ASP A 109 -14.57 8.34 4.92
C ASP A 109 -14.53 6.94 4.27
N LEU A 110 -13.56 6.65 3.40
CA LEU A 110 -13.33 5.35 2.76
C LEU A 110 -12.36 4.45 3.55
N VAL A 111 -11.67 5.00 4.55
CA VAL A 111 -10.62 4.30 5.32
C VAL A 111 -11.14 3.66 6.61
N ARG A 112 -12.39 3.96 6.99
CA ARG A 112 -13.07 3.47 8.21
C ARG A 112 -13.61 2.05 8.07
#